data_AF-A0A6N2DTS2-F1
#
_entry.id   AF-A0A6N2DTS2-F1
#
_cell.length_a   1.000
_cell.length_b   1.000
_cell.length_c   1.000
_cell.angle_alpha   90.00
_cell.angle_beta   90.00
_cell.angle_gamma   90.00
#
_symmetry.space_group_name_H-M   'P 1'
#
loop_
_entity.id
_entity.type
_entity.pdbx_description
1 polymer ?
#
loop_
_entity_poly.entity_id
_entity_poly.type
_entity_poly.pdbx_seq_one_letter_code
_entity_poly.pdbx_strand_id
1 'polypeptide(L)'
;MPHPAKLTPTIFCNCEDGFPLCRAGPGWAGLGPTTPVGRLRARRLMQMDSVGEDRERLEAACLLMRRDHERMRDLWHEMTRTLEAGGDEALFRDCAAALLSYARAHFRNEEWVMRLTGFPDYADHKADHDQLISDAEDMLHNMDVAFAPPDWPAVATFFRHWMRKHGDTADARLEAHLRALASRTEGTLNVS
;
A
#
# COMPACT_ATOMS: atom_id res chain seq x y z
N MET A 1 6.77 -45.11 25.22
CA MET A 1 5.99 -45.29 23.98
C MET A 1 5.98 -43.96 23.22
N PRO A 2 6.25 -43.95 21.92
CA PRO A 2 6.92 -42.83 21.25
C PRO A 2 5.96 -41.78 20.67
N HIS A 3 6.47 -40.55 20.57
CA HIS A 3 5.94 -39.49 19.71
C HIS A 3 6.07 -39.89 18.24
N PRO A 4 5.15 -39.42 17.38
CA PRO A 4 5.62 -38.85 16.12
C PRO A 4 4.96 -37.54 15.71
N ALA A 5 5.85 -36.61 15.33
CA ALA A 5 5.86 -35.73 14.17
C ALA A 5 4.58 -35.01 13.70
N LYS A 6 4.74 -33.68 13.62
CA LYS A 6 3.86 -32.71 12.97
C LYS A 6 3.80 -32.97 11.46
N LEU A 7 2.59 -33.06 10.92
CA LEU A 7 2.30 -33.06 9.49
C LEU A 7 2.22 -31.61 9.01
N THR A 8 3.13 -31.23 8.10
CA THR A 8 3.02 -30.01 7.27
C THR A 8 2.17 -30.32 6.02
N PRO A 9 1.36 -29.38 5.52
CA PRO A 9 0.61 -29.61 4.29
C PRO A 9 1.53 -29.42 3.08
N THR A 10 1.80 -30.53 2.39
CA THR A 10 2.43 -30.56 1.08
C THR A 10 1.39 -30.14 0.03
N ILE A 11 1.59 -28.97 -0.58
CA ILE A 11 0.89 -28.58 -1.80
C ILE A 11 1.39 -29.48 -2.93
N PHE A 12 0.47 -30.25 -3.50
CA PHE A 12 0.65 -30.98 -4.74
C PHE A 12 0.84 -29.98 -5.89
N CYS A 13 1.98 -30.02 -6.58
CA CYS A 13 2.11 -29.50 -7.93
C CYS A 13 2.39 -30.70 -8.84
N ASN A 14 1.36 -31.08 -9.60
CA ASN A 14 1.38 -32.20 -10.53
C ASN A 14 2.06 -31.71 -11.83
N CYS A 15 3.24 -32.22 -12.15
CA CYS A 15 3.92 -31.97 -13.43
C CYS A 15 3.93 -33.26 -14.24
N GLU A 16 2.80 -33.57 -14.88
CA GLU A 16 2.75 -34.43 -16.05
C GLU A 16 2.18 -33.56 -17.17
N ASP A 17 3.06 -33.15 -18.10
CA ASP A 17 2.79 -32.98 -19.54
C ASP A 17 3.95 -32.24 -20.23
N GLY A 18 4.86 -33.02 -20.80
CA GLY A 18 5.41 -32.77 -22.15
C GLY A 18 6.27 -31.53 -22.40
N PHE A 19 7.59 -31.69 -22.21
CA PHE A 19 8.62 -30.99 -23.01
C PHE A 19 8.36 -31.19 -24.52
N PRO A 20 8.58 -30.16 -25.36
CA PRO A 20 9.73 -30.25 -26.29
C PRO A 20 10.30 -28.83 -26.55
N LEU A 21 11.59 -28.53 -26.42
CA LEU A 21 12.63 -28.73 -27.42
C LEU A 21 13.88 -28.02 -26.90
N CYS A 22 14.93 -28.76 -26.59
CA CYS A 22 16.30 -28.26 -26.73
C CYS A 22 17.19 -29.46 -27.08
N ARG A 23 17.29 -29.74 -28.38
CA ARG A 23 18.37 -30.57 -28.90
C ARG A 23 19.67 -29.80 -28.66
N ALA A 24 20.51 -30.33 -27.78
CA ALA A 24 21.88 -29.86 -27.61
C ALA A 24 22.66 -30.08 -28.91
N GLY A 25 23.15 -28.98 -29.51
CA GLY A 25 24.20 -29.04 -30.52
C GLY A 25 25.55 -29.36 -29.86
N PRO A 26 26.48 -30.04 -30.56
CA PRO A 26 27.80 -30.36 -30.02
C PRO A 26 28.66 -29.09 -30.06
N GLY A 27 28.97 -28.50 -28.91
CA GLY A 27 29.83 -27.33 -28.89
C GLY A 27 30.01 -26.56 -27.58
N TRP A 28 29.46 -27.01 -26.44
CA TRP A 28 29.71 -26.35 -25.16
C TRP A 28 30.01 -27.40 -24.07
N ALA A 29 31.26 -27.87 -24.04
CA ALA A 29 31.77 -28.53 -22.85
C ALA A 29 32.24 -27.43 -21.88
N GLY A 30 31.38 -27.00 -20.96
CA GLY A 30 31.80 -26.07 -19.92
C GLY A 30 30.66 -25.44 -19.12
N LEU A 31 30.47 -25.96 -17.91
CA LEU A 31 29.70 -25.39 -16.80
C LEU A 31 28.19 -25.66 -16.81
N GLY A 32 27.83 -26.91 -16.55
CA GLY A 32 26.49 -27.24 -16.07
C GLY A 32 26.15 -26.56 -14.72
N PRO A 33 24.85 -26.47 -14.37
CA PRO A 33 24.35 -25.76 -13.19
C PRO A 33 24.84 -26.33 -11.84
N THR A 34 25.53 -27.47 -11.86
CA THR A 34 26.11 -28.14 -10.67
C THR A 34 27.54 -27.72 -10.37
N THR A 35 28.18 -26.91 -11.21
CA THR A 35 29.49 -26.31 -10.90
C THR A 35 29.33 -25.12 -9.94
N PRO A 36 30.34 -24.78 -9.13
CA PRO A 36 30.29 -23.59 -8.26
C PRO A 36 29.94 -22.31 -9.03
N VAL A 37 30.49 -22.15 -10.24
CA VAL A 37 30.21 -21.01 -11.13
C VAL A 37 28.81 -21.07 -11.75
N GLY A 38 28.34 -22.26 -12.14
CA GLY A 38 26.97 -22.49 -12.63
C GLY A 38 25.90 -22.24 -11.56
N ARG A 39 26.16 -22.62 -10.31
CA ARG A 39 25.30 -22.31 -9.15
C ARG A 39 25.26 -20.81 -8.85
N LEU A 40 26.38 -20.11 -8.95
CA LEU A 40 26.43 -18.65 -8.78
C LEU A 40 25.64 -17.92 -9.87
N ARG A 41 25.70 -18.40 -11.13
CA ARG A 41 24.90 -17.86 -12.24
C ARG A 41 23.40 -18.11 -12.07
N ALA A 42 22.99 -19.33 -11.70
CA ALA A 42 21.57 -19.64 -11.44
C ALA A 42 21.01 -18.86 -10.24
N ARG A 43 21.80 -18.71 -9.16
CA ARG A 43 21.43 -17.90 -7.99
C ARG A 43 21.31 -16.41 -8.32
N ARG A 44 22.16 -15.89 -9.22
CA ARG A 44 22.10 -14.50 -9.69
C ARG A 44 20.85 -14.25 -10.55
N LEU A 45 20.46 -15.17 -11.42
CA LEU A 45 19.21 -15.04 -12.21
C LEU A 45 17.97 -15.04 -11.30
N MET A 46 17.88 -15.96 -10.33
CA MET A 46 16.76 -15.99 -9.38
C MET A 46 16.70 -14.77 -8.44
N GLN A 47 17.84 -14.15 -8.12
CA GLN A 47 17.88 -12.90 -7.34
C GLN A 47 17.45 -11.67 -8.17
N MET A 48 17.61 -11.70 -9.50
CA MET A 48 17.17 -10.61 -10.37
C MET A 48 15.64 -10.60 -10.52
N ASP A 49 15.00 -11.77 -10.54
CA ASP A 49 13.54 -11.91 -10.65
C ASP A 49 12.80 -11.38 -9.39
N SER A 50 13.31 -11.66 -8.18
CA SER A 50 12.70 -11.17 -6.93
C SER A 50 12.84 -9.65 -6.73
N VAL A 51 13.95 -9.09 -7.20
CA VAL A 51 14.26 -7.65 -7.11
C VAL A 51 13.31 -6.83 -7.98
N GLY A 52 12.98 -7.30 -9.20
CA GLY A 52 11.97 -6.67 -10.04
C GLY A 52 10.56 -6.70 -9.43
N GLU A 53 10.18 -7.85 -8.85
CA GLU A 53 8.87 -8.03 -8.20
C GLU A 53 8.70 -7.12 -6.98
N ASP A 54 9.75 -6.94 -6.17
CA ASP A 54 9.71 -6.03 -5.02
C ASP A 54 9.61 -4.56 -5.43
N ARG A 55 10.25 -4.15 -6.55
CA ARG A 55 10.12 -2.79 -7.09
C ARG A 55 8.69 -2.50 -7.53
N GLU A 56 8.09 -3.39 -8.33
CA GLU A 56 6.73 -3.24 -8.83
C GLU A 56 5.71 -3.15 -7.68
N ARG A 57 5.89 -3.95 -6.63
CA ARG A 57 5.06 -3.87 -5.41
C ARG A 57 5.16 -2.53 -4.69
N LEU A 58 6.37 -1.96 -4.56
CA LEU A 58 6.58 -0.64 -3.94
C LEU A 58 5.97 0.48 -4.78
N GLU A 59 6.13 0.42 -6.11
CA GLU A 59 5.49 1.37 -7.02
C GLU A 59 3.95 1.26 -6.96
N ALA A 60 3.42 0.03 -6.93
CA ALA A 60 1.99 -0.23 -6.78
C ALA A 60 1.44 0.30 -5.45
N ALA A 61 2.20 0.21 -4.35
CA ALA A 61 1.83 0.80 -3.06
C ALA A 61 1.70 2.33 -3.17
N CYS A 62 2.67 3.02 -3.78
CA CYS A 62 2.60 4.45 -4.02
C CYS A 62 1.42 4.86 -4.94
N LEU A 63 1.11 4.03 -5.94
CA LEU A 63 -0.04 4.25 -6.83
C LEU A 63 -1.38 4.09 -6.10
N LEU A 64 -1.49 3.06 -5.25
CA LEU A 64 -2.68 2.84 -4.42
C LEU A 64 -2.92 4.02 -3.49
N MET A 65 -1.87 4.50 -2.81
CA MET A 65 -1.92 5.66 -1.92
C MET A 65 -2.45 6.91 -2.64
N ARG A 66 -1.88 7.23 -3.82
CA ARG A 66 -2.35 8.34 -4.66
C ARG A 66 -3.83 8.21 -5.04
N ARG A 67 -4.24 7.03 -5.47
CA ARG A 67 -5.64 6.77 -5.86
C ARG A 67 -6.60 6.95 -4.68
N ASP A 68 -6.20 6.49 -3.49
CA ASP A 68 -6.99 6.65 -2.28
C ASP A 68 -7.14 8.14 -1.92
N HIS A 69 -6.05 8.93 -2.00
CA HIS A 69 -6.09 10.38 -1.80
C HIS A 69 -6.97 11.11 -2.82
N GLU A 70 -6.92 10.72 -4.09
CA GLU A 70 -7.80 11.24 -5.15
C GLU A 70 -9.27 10.95 -4.82
N ARG A 71 -9.58 9.71 -4.42
CA ARG A 71 -10.96 9.33 -4.07
C ARG A 71 -11.49 10.09 -2.86
N MET A 72 -10.66 10.28 -1.82
CA MET A 72 -11.06 11.08 -0.66
C MET A 72 -11.29 12.55 -1.02
N ARG A 73 -10.50 13.10 -1.95
CA ARG A 73 -10.70 14.45 -2.49
C ARG A 73 -12.00 14.58 -3.27
N ASP A 74 -12.37 13.56 -4.03
CA ASP A 74 -13.65 13.53 -4.77
C ASP A 74 -14.85 13.51 -3.81
N LEU A 75 -14.80 12.68 -2.76
CA LEU A 75 -15.83 12.66 -1.71
C LEU A 75 -15.94 14.01 -1.01
N TRP A 76 -14.80 14.67 -0.77
CA TRP A 76 -14.80 16.03 -0.25
C TRP A 76 -15.44 17.04 -1.21
N HIS A 77 -15.17 16.96 -2.51
CA HIS A 77 -15.85 17.80 -3.51
C HIS A 77 -17.35 17.54 -3.60
N GLU A 78 -17.79 16.28 -3.48
CA GLU A 78 -19.21 15.90 -3.42
C GLU A 78 -19.88 16.53 -2.18
N MET A 79 -19.22 16.44 -1.03
CA MET A 79 -19.65 17.06 0.22
C MET A 79 -19.82 18.59 0.07
N THR A 80 -18.84 19.29 -0.53
CA THR A 80 -18.95 20.76 -0.69
C THR A 80 -20.00 21.17 -1.70
N ARG A 81 -20.19 20.42 -2.80
CA ARG A 81 -21.26 20.68 -3.77
C ARG A 81 -22.65 20.55 -3.15
N THR A 82 -22.81 19.65 -2.18
CA THR A 82 -24.05 19.49 -1.43
C THR A 82 -24.40 20.75 -0.63
N LEU A 83 -23.39 21.41 -0.05
CA LEU A 83 -23.57 22.71 0.63
C LEU A 83 -23.98 23.82 -0.35
N GLU A 84 -23.33 23.88 -1.52
CA GLU A 84 -23.61 24.89 -2.55
C GLU A 84 -25.03 24.75 -3.15
N ALA A 85 -25.54 23.51 -3.24
CA ALA A 85 -26.86 23.20 -3.80
C ALA A 85 -28.04 23.46 -2.83
N GLY A 86 -27.78 23.98 -1.63
CA GLY A 86 -28.82 24.26 -0.62
C GLY A 86 -28.93 23.24 0.51
N GLY A 87 -27.94 22.35 0.66
CA GLY A 87 -27.70 21.62 1.91
C GLY A 87 -28.63 20.42 2.16
N ASP A 88 -28.64 19.43 1.27
CA ASP A 88 -29.19 18.11 1.61
C ASP A 88 -28.36 17.50 2.76
N GLU A 89 -28.95 17.49 3.97
CA GLU A 89 -28.27 17.05 5.20
C GLU A 89 -27.83 15.60 5.12
N ALA A 90 -28.70 14.74 4.59
CA ALA A 90 -28.46 13.31 4.50
C ALA A 90 -27.31 13.04 3.52
N LEU A 91 -27.33 13.70 2.35
CA LEU A 91 -26.25 13.56 1.38
C LEU A 91 -24.91 14.09 1.92
N PHE A 92 -24.92 15.23 2.61
CA PHE A 92 -23.71 15.80 3.22
C PHE A 92 -23.10 14.83 4.24
N ARG A 93 -23.94 14.29 5.14
CA ARG A 93 -23.55 13.28 6.13
C ARG A 93 -23.02 12.00 5.48
N ASP A 94 -23.69 11.51 4.43
CA ASP A 94 -23.27 10.29 3.73
C ASP A 94 -21.90 10.47 3.06
N CYS A 95 -21.63 11.64 2.46
CA CYS A 95 -20.29 11.94 1.93
C CYS A 95 -19.23 11.97 3.02
N ALA A 96 -19.51 12.58 4.18
CA ALA A 96 -18.57 12.63 5.31
C ALA A 96 -18.29 11.22 5.88
N ALA A 97 -19.34 10.40 6.04
CA ALA A 97 -19.22 9.02 6.50
C ALA A 97 -18.45 8.14 5.50
N ALA A 98 -18.71 8.32 4.20
CA ALA A 98 -17.96 7.63 3.14
C ALA A 98 -16.47 8.02 3.17
N LEU A 99 -16.15 9.30 3.35
CA LEU A 99 -14.78 9.78 3.45
C LEU A 99 -14.06 9.13 4.64
N LEU A 100 -14.68 9.10 5.82
CA LEU A 100 -14.12 8.42 7.00
C LEU A 100 -13.89 6.92 6.76
N SER A 101 -14.83 6.24 6.09
CA SER A 101 -14.68 4.82 5.75
C SER A 101 -13.48 4.57 4.82
N TYR A 102 -13.32 5.42 3.80
CA TYR A 102 -12.17 5.37 2.89
C TYR A 102 -10.85 5.67 3.62
N ALA A 103 -10.81 6.68 4.48
CA ALA A 103 -9.63 7.04 5.27
C ALA A 103 -9.15 5.84 6.11
N ARG A 104 -10.05 5.10 6.77
CA ARG A 104 -9.67 3.89 7.52
C ARG A 104 -9.03 2.83 6.63
N ALA A 105 -9.56 2.61 5.43
CA ALA A 105 -9.01 1.62 4.51
C ALA A 105 -7.62 2.04 4.02
N HIS A 106 -7.48 3.30 3.65
CA HIS A 106 -6.23 3.92 3.27
C HIS A 106 -5.16 3.80 4.37
N PHE A 107 -5.46 4.21 5.61
CA PHE A 107 -4.51 4.11 6.73
C PHE A 107 -4.11 2.68 7.03
N ARG A 108 -5.02 1.71 6.95
CA ARG A 108 -4.66 0.29 7.11
C ARG A 108 -3.64 -0.16 6.06
N ASN A 109 -3.80 0.28 4.80
CA ASN A 109 -2.89 -0.06 3.73
C ASN A 109 -1.52 0.58 3.96
N GLU A 110 -1.48 1.86 4.32
CA GLU A 110 -0.22 2.55 4.64
C GLU A 110 0.48 1.93 5.85
N GLU A 111 -0.23 1.66 6.94
CA GLU A 111 0.33 1.02 8.13
C GLU A 111 0.91 -0.37 7.82
N TRP A 112 0.26 -1.12 6.93
CA TRP A 112 0.80 -2.39 6.47
C TRP A 112 2.09 -2.22 5.68
N VAL A 113 2.13 -1.28 4.74
CA VAL A 113 3.33 -0.95 3.95
C VAL A 113 4.45 -0.42 4.84
N MET A 114 4.15 0.47 5.79
CA MET A 114 5.12 1.02 6.74
C MET A 114 5.80 -0.08 7.54
N ARG A 115 5.03 -1.04 8.08
CA ARG A 115 5.57 -2.18 8.83
C ARG A 115 6.43 -3.08 7.95
N LEU A 116 5.97 -3.40 6.74
CA LEU A 116 6.72 -4.27 5.82
C LEU A 116 8.05 -3.67 5.37
N THR A 117 8.09 -2.36 5.20
CA THR A 117 9.26 -1.65 4.67
C THR A 117 10.16 -1.08 5.78
N GLY A 118 9.81 -1.31 7.04
CA GLY A 118 10.56 -0.79 8.19
C GLY A 118 10.61 0.73 8.22
N PHE A 119 9.50 1.39 7.90
CA PHE A 119 9.41 2.86 7.88
C PHE A 119 9.75 3.45 9.27
N PRO A 120 10.76 4.33 9.38
CA PRO A 120 11.25 4.81 10.67
C PRO A 120 10.20 5.56 11.51
N ASP A 121 9.34 6.34 10.86
CA ASP A 121 8.38 7.23 11.55
C ASP A 121 7.01 6.56 11.76
N TYR A 122 6.95 5.22 11.72
CA TYR A 122 5.69 4.46 11.80
C TYR A 122 4.82 4.82 13.02
N ALA A 123 5.43 4.97 14.20
CA ALA A 123 4.69 5.23 15.44
C ALA A 123 3.98 6.58 15.39
N ASP A 124 4.68 7.62 14.92
CA ASP A 124 4.13 8.98 14.82
C ASP A 124 3.08 9.06 13.72
N HIS A 125 3.32 8.45 12.55
CA HIS A 125 2.34 8.42 11.45
C HIS A 125 1.06 7.70 11.88
N LYS A 126 1.17 6.55 12.56
CA LYS A 126 0.00 5.85 13.10
C LYS A 126 -0.75 6.70 14.15
N ALA A 127 -0.05 7.42 15.02
CA ALA A 127 -0.70 8.29 15.99
C ALA A 127 -1.52 9.40 15.30
N ASP A 128 -1.02 9.97 14.21
CA ASP A 128 -1.78 10.93 13.39
C ASP A 128 -3.04 10.29 12.78
N HIS A 129 -2.97 9.04 12.32
CA HIS A 129 -4.15 8.30 11.85
C HIS A 129 -5.19 8.11 12.95
N ASP A 130 -4.77 7.60 14.11
CA ASP A 130 -5.67 7.30 15.22
C ASP A 130 -6.37 8.59 15.70
N GLN A 131 -5.63 9.69 15.78
CA GLN A 131 -6.20 10.99 16.14
C GLN A 131 -7.23 11.48 15.12
N LEU A 132 -6.94 11.39 13.82
CA LEU A 132 -7.93 11.78 12.80
C LEU A 132 -9.21 10.98 12.94
N ILE A 133 -9.06 9.66 13.04
CA ILE A 133 -10.21 8.76 13.06
C ILE A 133 -11.11 9.13 14.24
N SER A 134 -10.53 9.40 15.41
CA SER A 134 -11.25 9.90 16.57
C SER A 134 -11.94 11.23 16.28
N ASP A 135 -11.21 12.23 15.78
CA ASP A 135 -11.77 13.57 15.52
C ASP A 135 -12.89 13.54 14.48
N ALA A 136 -12.77 12.68 13.46
CA ALA A 136 -13.77 12.51 12.41
C ALA A 136 -15.00 11.73 12.89
N GLU A 137 -14.83 10.74 13.77
CA GLU A 137 -15.95 10.08 14.46
C GLU A 137 -16.72 11.09 15.31
N ASP A 138 -16.03 11.94 16.07
CA ASP A 138 -16.64 13.00 16.87
C ASP A 138 -17.37 14.02 15.99
N MET A 139 -16.81 14.38 14.84
CA MET A 139 -17.45 15.27 13.88
C MET A 139 -18.77 14.68 13.36
N LEU A 140 -18.77 13.41 12.95
CA LEU A 140 -19.97 12.70 12.49
C LEU A 140 -21.01 12.54 13.60
N HIS A 141 -20.57 12.21 14.82
CA HIS A 141 -21.48 12.12 15.96
C HIS A 141 -22.15 13.47 16.23
N ASN A 142 -21.38 14.56 16.25
CA ASN A 142 -21.90 15.90 16.48
C ASN A 142 -22.83 16.36 15.35
N MET A 143 -22.65 15.90 14.11
CA MET A 143 -23.64 16.13 13.04
C MET A 143 -25.02 15.54 13.36
N ASP A 144 -25.09 14.46 14.13
CA ASP A 144 -26.35 13.81 14.49
C ASP A 144 -26.99 14.43 15.76
N VAL A 145 -26.19 15.03 16.65
CA VAL A 145 -26.68 15.41 18.00
C VAL A 145 -26.49 16.88 18.38
N ALA A 146 -25.66 17.65 17.67
CA ALA A 146 -25.25 18.99 18.10
C ALA A 146 -25.17 20.04 16.98
N PHE A 147 -24.65 19.69 15.80
CA PHE A 147 -24.46 20.60 14.68
C PHE A 147 -25.74 20.78 13.86
N ALA A 148 -25.89 21.99 13.32
CA ALA A 148 -26.95 22.35 12.39
C ALA A 148 -26.35 22.70 11.01
N PRO A 149 -27.17 22.88 9.96
CA PRO A 149 -26.68 23.23 8.62
C PRO A 149 -25.66 24.39 8.55
N PRO A 150 -25.76 25.45 9.38
CA PRO A 150 -24.75 26.51 9.42
C PRO A 150 -23.34 26.06 9.86
N ASP A 151 -23.21 24.92 10.55
CA ASP A 151 -21.95 24.40 11.08
C ASP A 151 -21.22 23.48 10.08
N TRP A 152 -21.93 22.90 9.11
CA TRP A 152 -21.36 21.94 8.15
C TRP A 152 -20.20 22.48 7.29
N PRO A 153 -20.13 23.77 6.93
CA PRO A 153 -18.92 24.31 6.29
C PRO A 153 -17.64 24.13 7.13
N ALA A 154 -17.75 24.12 8.47
CA ALA A 154 -16.63 23.84 9.35
C ALA A 154 -16.22 22.36 9.31
N VAL A 155 -17.18 21.44 9.25
CA VAL A 155 -16.96 20.00 9.03
C VAL A 155 -16.18 19.76 7.72
N ALA A 156 -16.63 20.34 6.62
CA ALA A 156 -15.96 20.22 5.33
C ALA A 156 -14.54 20.83 5.36
N THR A 157 -14.36 21.95 6.09
CA THR A 157 -13.05 22.58 6.27
C THR A 157 -12.10 21.72 7.09
N PHE A 158 -12.60 21.04 8.13
CA PHE A 158 -11.83 20.09 8.93
C PHE A 158 -11.24 18.98 8.05
N PHE A 159 -12.09 18.28 7.28
CA PHE A 159 -11.63 17.19 6.40
C PHE A 159 -10.62 17.69 5.36
N ARG A 160 -10.85 18.85 4.73
CA ARG A 160 -9.88 19.45 3.79
C ARG A 160 -8.55 19.74 4.46
N HIS A 161 -8.58 20.39 5.62
CA HIS A 161 -7.37 20.78 6.32
C HIS A 161 -6.55 19.54 6.69
N TRP A 162 -7.22 18.53 7.23
CA TRP A 162 -6.56 17.32 7.67
C TRP A 162 -5.93 16.56 6.51
N MET A 163 -6.70 16.25 5.44
CA MET A 163 -6.17 15.49 4.29
C MET A 163 -4.97 16.17 3.66
N ARG A 164 -5.02 17.51 3.53
CA ARG A 164 -3.91 18.28 2.99
C ARG A 164 -2.70 18.24 3.91
N LYS A 165 -2.89 18.51 5.20
CA LYS A 165 -1.79 18.53 6.17
C LYS A 165 -1.12 17.16 6.24
N HIS A 166 -1.89 16.09 6.35
CA HIS A 166 -1.37 14.73 6.45
C HIS A 166 -0.65 14.30 5.17
N GLY A 167 -1.28 14.49 4.00
CA GLY A 167 -0.69 14.20 2.70
C GLY A 167 0.62 14.94 2.44
N ASP A 168 0.67 16.24 2.76
CA ASP A 168 1.86 17.08 2.56
C ASP A 168 3.00 16.79 3.55
N THR A 169 2.76 16.00 4.61
CA THR A 169 3.75 15.78 5.69
C THR A 169 4.04 14.31 5.99
N ALA A 170 3.07 13.54 6.48
CA ALA A 170 3.26 12.14 6.85
C ALA A 170 3.38 11.28 5.58
N ASP A 171 2.41 11.37 4.67
CA ASP A 171 2.37 10.53 3.46
C ASP A 171 3.50 10.87 2.50
N ALA A 172 3.87 12.15 2.40
CA ALA A 172 5.02 12.58 1.62
C ALA A 172 6.33 11.93 2.11
N ARG A 173 6.52 11.76 3.42
CA ARG A 173 7.68 11.06 4.00
C ARG A 173 7.63 9.56 3.68
N LEU A 174 6.45 8.95 3.80
CA LEU A 174 6.26 7.55 3.43
C LEU A 174 6.55 7.33 1.93
N GLU A 175 6.01 8.17 1.05
CA GLU A 175 6.26 8.09 -0.39
C GLU A 175 7.75 8.19 -0.71
N ALA A 176 8.45 9.14 -0.09
CA ALA A 176 9.89 9.31 -0.27
C ALA A 176 10.67 8.05 0.17
N HIS A 177 10.28 7.44 1.29
CA HIS A 177 10.86 6.18 1.77
C HIS A 177 10.66 5.04 0.76
N LEU A 178 9.43 4.85 0.27
CA LEU A 178 9.10 3.79 -0.69
C LEU A 178 9.85 3.97 -2.02
N ARG A 179 9.95 5.22 -2.52
CA ARG A 179 10.73 5.53 -3.73
C ARG A 179 12.22 5.29 -3.53
N ALA A 180 12.75 5.62 -2.35
CA ALA A 180 14.15 5.37 -2.03
C ALA A 180 14.46 3.85 -1.94
N LEU A 181 13.52 3.04 -1.47
CA LEU A 181 13.65 1.58 -1.51
C LEU A 181 13.61 1.07 -2.95
N ALA A 182 12.66 1.54 -3.76
CA ALA A 182 12.53 1.15 -5.17
C ALA A 182 13.79 1.48 -5.99
N SER A 183 14.47 2.60 -5.72
CA SER A 183 15.71 2.98 -6.43
C SER A 183 16.96 2.23 -5.95
N ARG A 184 17.04 1.83 -4.67
CA ARG A 184 18.14 1.00 -4.15
C ARG A 184 18.14 -0.40 -4.76
N THR A 185 16.95 -0.90 -5.06
CA THR A 185 16.72 -2.15 -5.79
C THR A 185 17.38 -2.11 -7.19
N GLU A 186 17.49 -0.94 -7.83
CA GLU A 186 18.18 -0.76 -9.11
C GLU A 186 19.72 -0.67 -8.98
N GLY A 187 20.22 0.04 -7.96
CA GLY A 187 21.65 0.29 -7.77
C GLY A 187 22.51 -0.95 -7.50
N THR A 188 21.89 -2.03 -6.99
CA THR A 188 22.59 -3.30 -6.73
C THR A 188 23.03 -4.00 -8.03
N LEU A 189 22.48 -3.59 -9.19
CA LEU A 189 22.83 -4.15 -10.50
C LEU A 189 24.05 -3.49 -11.17
N ASN A 190 24.54 -2.35 -10.66
CA ASN A 190 25.52 -1.52 -11.40
C ASN A 190 26.92 -1.44 -10.77
N VAL A 191 27.28 -2.39 -9.88
CA VAL A 191 28.66 -2.57 -9.42
C VAL A 191 29.31 -3.66 -10.28
N SER A 192 30.12 -3.25 -11.25
CA SER A 192 31.07 -4.09 -12.00
C SER A 192 32.36 -3.32 -12.23
#